data_AF-A0A327RWQ0-F1
#
_entry.id   AF-A0A327RWQ0-F1
#
_cell.length_a   1.000
_cell.length_b   1.000
_cell.length_c   1.000
_cell.angle_alpha   90.00
_cell.angle_beta   90.00
_cell.angle_gamma   90.00
#
_symmetry.space_group_name_H-M   'P 1'
#
loop_
_entity.id
_entity.type
_entity.pdbx_description
1 polymer ?
#
loop_
_entity_poly.entity_id
_entity_poly.type
_entity_poly.pdbx_seq_one_letter_code
_entity_poly.pdbx_strand_id
1 'polypeptide(L)'
;MKNFSVLHGENAINLSPAYDLINGSLINPSDREEMALLLNGRKKNIKSRDFEQLANVLGISSVVFQRILKKYTSKTKMVFELINYSFLSEEYKEGYKRIWLERTEKLKA
;
A
#
# COMPACT_ATOMS: atom_id res chain seq x y z
N MET A 1 -5.52 -10.02 14.42
CA MET A 1 -4.76 -9.16 13.49
C MET A 1 -3.55 -8.65 14.27
N LYS A 2 -2.31 -9.02 13.89
CA LYS A 2 -1.11 -8.72 14.71
C LYS A 2 -0.31 -7.48 14.23
N ASN A 3 -0.67 -6.92 13.06
CA ASN A 3 0.11 -5.87 12.39
C ASN A 3 -0.51 -4.47 12.53
N PHE A 4 -1.46 -4.32 13.46
CA PHE A 4 -2.02 -3.04 13.86
C PHE A 4 -2.01 -2.97 15.38
N SER A 5 -1.56 -1.84 15.93
CA SER A 5 -1.53 -1.59 17.36
C SER A 5 -2.12 -0.22 17.66
N VAL A 6 -2.56 -0.07 18.90
CA VAL A 6 -3.18 1.15 19.42
C VAL A 6 -2.37 1.60 20.62
N LEU A 7 -2.07 2.89 20.68
CA LEU A 7 -1.35 3.54 21.76
C LEU A 7 -2.37 4.22 22.69
N HIS A 8 -2.29 3.91 23.97
CA HIS A 8 -3.10 4.53 25.01
C HIS A 8 -2.28 5.65 25.65
N GLY A 9 -2.67 6.90 25.39
CA GLY A 9 -2.17 8.06 26.11
C GLY A 9 -3.16 8.48 27.21
N GLU A 10 -2.74 9.42 28.06
CA GLU A 10 -3.54 9.89 29.21
C GLU A 10 -4.97 10.33 28.83
N ASN A 11 -5.16 10.91 27.65
CA ASN A 11 -6.46 11.43 27.20
C ASN A 11 -6.87 10.99 25.79
N ALA A 12 -6.13 10.08 25.15
CA ALA A 12 -6.38 9.72 23.76
C ALA A 12 -5.95 8.30 23.41
N ILE A 13 -6.71 7.71 22.50
CA ILE A 13 -6.40 6.44 21.85
C ILE A 13 -5.96 6.75 20.43
N ASN A 14 -4.72 6.42 20.08
CA ASN A 14 -4.13 6.71 18.78
C ASN A 14 -3.65 5.42 18.10
N LEU A 15 -3.64 5.39 16.77
CA LEU A 15 -2.94 4.32 16.06
C LEU A 15 -1.44 4.44 16.28
N SER A 16 -0.76 3.30 16.45
CA SER A 16 0.71 3.28 16.39
C SER A 16 1.19 3.64 14.97
N PRO A 17 2.44 4.09 14.81
CA PRO A 17 3.10 4.04 13.50
C PRO A 17 2.98 2.65 12.87
N ALA A 18 2.97 2.59 11.54
CA ALA A 18 2.96 1.32 10.83
C ALA A 18 4.27 0.56 11.06
N TYR A 19 4.18 -0.76 11.23
CA TYR A 19 5.31 -1.66 11.45
C TYR A 19 5.11 -2.96 10.67
N ASP A 20 6.14 -3.81 10.61
CA ASP A 20 6.12 -5.08 9.87
C ASP A 20 5.75 -4.89 8.37
N LEU A 21 6.36 -3.87 7.75
CA LEU A 21 6.15 -3.53 6.35
C LEU A 21 7.14 -4.30 5.46
N ILE A 22 6.66 -5.39 4.86
CA ILE A 22 7.47 -6.25 3.99
C ILE A 22 6.82 -6.37 2.61
N ASN A 23 7.61 -6.26 1.54
CA ASN A 23 7.14 -6.53 0.18
C ASN A 23 7.14 -8.05 -0.08
N GLY A 24 6.10 -8.75 0.39
CA GLY A 24 5.97 -10.20 0.25
C GLY A 24 6.05 -10.70 -1.20
N SER A 25 5.49 -9.95 -2.16
CA SER A 25 5.53 -10.30 -3.59
C SER A 25 6.93 -10.26 -4.20
N LEU A 26 7.86 -9.50 -3.58
CA LEU A 26 9.26 -9.48 -4.01
C LEU A 26 9.99 -10.76 -3.59
N ILE A 27 9.68 -11.28 -2.39
CA ILE A 27 10.34 -12.44 -1.79
C ILE A 27 9.71 -13.75 -2.26
N ASN A 28 8.39 -13.76 -2.44
CA ASN A 28 7.63 -14.91 -2.91
C ASN A 28 6.75 -14.54 -4.11
N PRO A 29 7.32 -14.48 -5.34
CA PRO A 29 6.57 -14.13 -6.55
C PRO A 29 5.46 -15.14 -6.91
N SER A 30 5.52 -16.35 -6.35
CA SER A 30 4.49 -17.38 -6.57
C SER A 30 3.19 -17.06 -5.83
N ASP A 31 3.26 -16.28 -4.75
CA ASP A 31 2.09 -15.81 -4.03
C ASP A 31 1.40 -14.68 -4.82
N ARG A 32 0.17 -14.97 -5.23
CA ARG A 32 -0.66 -14.06 -6.00
C ARG A 32 -1.64 -13.28 -5.12
N GLU A 33 -1.63 -13.46 -3.80
CA GLU A 33 -2.42 -12.62 -2.90
C GLU A 33 -1.81 -11.21 -2.82
N GLU A 34 -2.62 -10.19 -3.16
CA GLU A 34 -2.22 -8.78 -3.10
C GLU A 34 -2.56 -8.16 -1.73
N MET A 35 -3.51 -8.75 -0.99
CA MET A 35 -4.01 -8.24 0.30
C MET A 35 -4.20 -9.36 1.32
N ALA A 36 -3.75 -9.13 2.56
CA ALA A 36 -4.02 -10.05 3.68
C ALA A 36 -5.50 -10.02 4.14
N LEU A 37 -6.14 -8.84 4.04
CA LEU A 37 -7.54 -8.63 4.36
C LEU A 37 -8.35 -8.47 3.08
N LEU A 38 -9.61 -8.91 3.13
CA LEU A 38 -10.52 -8.74 1.99
C LEU A 38 -10.79 -7.26 1.77
N LEU A 39 -10.60 -6.81 0.53
CA LEU A 39 -11.05 -5.51 0.05
C LEU A 39 -12.18 -5.77 -0.94
N ASN A 40 -13.39 -5.31 -0.62
CA ASN A 40 -14.58 -5.56 -1.42
C ASN A 40 -14.78 -7.08 -1.73
N GLY A 41 -14.55 -7.93 -0.71
CA GLY A 41 -14.65 -9.39 -0.83
C GLY A 41 -13.52 -10.07 -1.61
N ARG A 42 -12.44 -9.35 -1.97
CA ARG A 42 -11.34 -9.88 -2.78
C ARG A 42 -9.97 -9.70 -2.12
N LYS A 43 -9.04 -10.59 -2.45
CA LYS A 43 -7.60 -10.48 -2.10
C LYS A 43 -6.68 -10.36 -3.32
N LYS A 44 -7.23 -10.48 -4.52
CA LYS A 44 -6.52 -10.53 -5.81
C LYS A 44 -7.24 -9.66 -6.82
N ASN A 45 -6.50 -9.23 -7.85
CA ASN A 45 -6.99 -8.35 -8.91
C ASN A 45 -7.59 -7.06 -8.35
N ILE A 46 -6.91 -6.49 -7.34
CA ILE A 46 -7.36 -5.28 -6.68
C ILE A 46 -7.16 -4.08 -7.62
N LYS A 47 -8.19 -3.24 -7.74
CA LYS A 47 -8.20 -2.06 -8.61
C LYS A 47 -8.59 -0.80 -7.83
N SER A 48 -8.36 0.37 -8.42
CA SER A 48 -8.75 1.67 -7.82
C SER A 48 -10.20 1.70 -7.29
N ARG A 49 -11.16 1.15 -8.06
CA ARG A 49 -12.58 1.06 -7.67
C ARG A 49 -12.84 0.31 -6.36
N ASP A 50 -11.98 -0.64 -5.99
CA ASP A 50 -12.15 -1.39 -4.74
C ASP A 50 -11.79 -0.53 -3.53
N PHE A 51 -10.79 0.35 -3.68
CA PHE A 51 -10.47 1.36 -2.68
C PHE A 51 -11.49 2.50 -2.65
N GLU A 52 -12.06 2.87 -3.79
CA GLU A 52 -13.15 3.85 -3.85
C GLU A 52 -14.39 3.35 -3.10
N GLN A 53 -14.76 2.08 -3.28
CA GLN A 53 -15.85 1.46 -2.52
C GLN A 53 -15.56 1.46 -1.01
N LEU A 54 -14.33 1.16 -0.60
CA LEU A 54 -13.93 1.25 0.81
C LEU A 54 -14.05 2.69 1.33
N ALA A 55 -13.56 3.66 0.57
CA ALA A 55 -13.66 5.08 0.92
C ALA A 55 -15.12 5.49 1.13
N ASN A 56 -16.02 5.08 0.23
CA ASN A 56 -17.45 5.36 0.34
C ASN A 56 -18.06 4.75 1.62
N VAL A 57 -17.74 3.49 1.95
CA VAL A 57 -18.21 2.83 3.19
C VAL A 57 -17.68 3.52 4.44
N LEU A 58 -16.46 4.07 4.40
CA LEU A 58 -15.86 4.82 5.49
C LEU A 58 -16.29 6.30 5.55
N GLY A 59 -17.20 6.75 4.67
CA GLY A 59 -17.66 8.14 4.62
C GLY A 59 -16.61 9.13 4.09
N ILE A 60 -15.57 8.65 3.39
CA ILE A 60 -14.54 9.48 2.77
C ILE A 60 -15.05 9.96 1.41
N SER A 61 -15.10 11.28 1.20
CA SER A 61 -15.58 11.85 -0.06
C SER A 61 -14.68 11.48 -1.24
N SER A 62 -15.27 11.37 -2.43
CA SER A 62 -14.53 11.08 -3.68
C SER A 62 -13.39 12.07 -3.91
N VAL A 63 -13.58 13.35 -3.60
CA VAL A 63 -12.53 14.38 -3.70
C VAL A 63 -11.34 14.06 -2.79
N VAL A 64 -11.59 13.65 -1.55
CA VAL A 64 -10.52 13.27 -0.60
C VAL A 64 -9.83 11.99 -1.05
N PHE A 65 -10.61 10.99 -1.48
CA PHE A 65 -10.09 9.73 -2.01
C PHE A 65 -9.14 9.97 -3.20
N GLN A 66 -9.56 10.76 -4.19
CA GLN A 66 -8.74 11.09 -5.37
C GLN A 66 -7.46 11.86 -4.99
N ARG A 67 -7.54 12.76 -4.00
CA ARG A 67 -6.35 13.45 -3.46
C ARG A 67 -5.37 12.48 -2.79
N ILE A 68 -5.87 11.54 -1.98
CA ILE A 68 -5.05 10.50 -1.34
C ILE A 68 -4.36 9.66 -2.41
N LEU A 69 -5.12 9.18 -3.39
CA LEU A 69 -4.61 8.33 -4.47
C LEU A 69 -3.51 9.04 -5.26
N LYS A 70 -3.78 10.26 -5.74
CA LYS A 70 -2.81 11.10 -6.45
C LYS A 70 -1.57 11.42 -5.61
N LYS A 71 -1.75 11.69 -4.30
CA LYS A 71 -0.64 12.00 -3.39
C LYS A 71 0.38 10.86 -3.33
N TYR A 72 -0.08 9.61 -3.28
CA TYR A 72 0.81 8.46 -3.12
C TYR A 72 1.31 7.88 -4.45
N THR A 73 0.48 7.85 -5.51
CA THR A 73 0.92 7.35 -6.83
C THR A 73 1.89 8.29 -7.54
N SER A 74 1.95 9.57 -7.17
CA SER A 74 2.90 10.55 -7.74
C SER A 74 4.32 10.49 -7.13
N LYS A 75 4.57 9.63 -6.14
CA LYS A 75 5.84 9.59 -5.39
C LYS A 75 6.90 8.63 -5.95
N THR A 76 6.75 8.19 -7.20
CA THR A 76 7.67 7.22 -7.83
C THR A 76 9.14 7.59 -7.70
N LYS A 77 9.51 8.85 -7.94
CA LYS A 77 10.90 9.31 -7.79
C LYS A 77 11.44 9.07 -6.37
N MET A 78 10.70 9.53 -5.37
CA MET A 78 11.08 9.38 -3.95
C MET A 78 11.16 7.91 -3.54
N VAL A 79 10.22 7.08 -4.00
CA VAL A 79 10.25 5.63 -3.71
C VAL A 79 11.46 4.97 -4.36
N PHE A 80 11.80 5.34 -5.59
CA PHE A 80 12.97 4.79 -6.28
C PHE A 80 14.28 5.19 -5.61
N GLU A 81 14.38 6.43 -5.12
CA GLU A 81 15.50 6.89 -4.31
C GLU A 81 15.65 6.04 -3.04
N LEU A 82 14.56 5.83 -2.29
CA LEU A 82 14.57 4.96 -1.10
C LEU A 82 15.00 3.53 -1.41
N ILE A 83 14.51 2.94 -2.51
CA ILE A 83 14.92 1.60 -2.95
C ILE A 83 16.42 1.58 -3.28
N ASN A 84 16.93 2.61 -3.98
CA ASN A 84 18.34 2.69 -4.34
C ASN A 84 19.26 2.81 -3.12
N TYR A 85 18.83 3.55 -2.09
CA TYR A 85 19.56 3.68 -0.82
C TYR A 85 19.48 2.43 0.08
N SER A 86 18.62 1.46 -0.24
CA SER A 86 18.51 0.23 0.54
C SER A 86 19.68 -0.72 0.29
N PHE A 87 19.88 -1.65 1.23
CA PHE A 87 20.89 -2.72 1.14
C PHE A 87 20.45 -3.92 0.28
N LEU A 88 19.38 -3.78 -0.51
CA LEU A 88 18.93 -4.83 -1.43
C LEU A 88 19.97 -5.06 -2.53
N SER A 89 20.04 -6.30 -3.06
CA SER A 89 20.79 -6.55 -4.30
C SER A 89 20.16 -5.77 -5.46
N GLU A 90 20.95 -5.52 -6.51
CA GLU A 90 20.43 -4.80 -7.69
C GLU A 90 19.23 -5.52 -8.32
N GLU A 91 19.24 -6.85 -8.36
CA GLU A 91 18.10 -7.67 -8.80
C GLU A 91 16.83 -7.38 -7.97
N TYR A 92 16.95 -7.35 -6.63
CA TYR A 92 15.81 -7.05 -5.77
C TYR A 92 15.35 -5.60 -5.88
N LYS A 93 16.27 -4.64 -6.10
CA LYS A 93 15.91 -3.23 -6.34
C LYS A 93 15.11 -3.08 -7.63
N GLU A 94 15.53 -3.73 -8.71
CA GLU A 94 14.81 -3.75 -9.99
C GLU A 94 13.43 -4.39 -9.85
N GLY A 95 13.35 -5.54 -9.19
CA GLY A 95 12.10 -6.22 -8.89
C GLY A 95 11.13 -5.33 -8.09
N TYR A 96 11.63 -4.64 -7.07
CA TYR A 96 10.83 -3.73 -6.25
C TYR A 96 10.28 -2.57 -7.09
N LYS A 97 11.13 -1.92 -7.90
CA LYS A 97 10.72 -0.81 -8.79
C LYS A 97 9.65 -1.25 -9.78
N ARG A 98 9.80 -2.45 -10.37
CA ARG A 98 8.79 -3.04 -11.27
C ARG A 98 7.45 -3.23 -10.55
N ILE A 99 7.45 -3.85 -9.37
CA ILE A 99 6.23 -4.05 -8.56
C ILE A 99 5.55 -2.71 -8.24
N TRP A 100 6.34 -1.68 -7.89
CA TRP A 100 5.82 -0.34 -7.63
C TRP A 100 5.11 0.24 -8.86
N LEU A 101 5.74 0.17 -10.04
CA LEU A 101 5.15 0.68 -11.28
C LEU A 101 3.87 -0.06 -11.64
N GLU A 102 3.88 -1.40 -11.62
CA GLU A 102 2.70 -2.21 -11.93
C GLU A 102 1.52 -1.90 -11.00
N ARG A 103 1.77 -1.80 -9.69
CA ARG A 103 0.73 -1.52 -8.70
C ARG A 103 0.21 -0.10 -8.80
N THR A 104 1.08 0.88 -8.97
CA THR A 104 0.65 2.28 -9.11
C THR A 104 -0.12 2.51 -10.41
N GLU A 105 0.21 1.78 -11.47
CA GLU A 105 -0.54 1.86 -12.73
C GLU A 105 -1.98 1.33 -12.59
N LYS A 106 -2.18 0.19 -11.91
CA LYS A 106 -3.53 -0.33 -11.59
C LYS A 106 -4.39 0.63 -10.75
N LEU A 107 -3.74 1.57 -10.07
CA LEU A 107 -4.37 2.56 -9.20
C LEU A 107 -4.62 3.90 -9.90
N LYS A 108 -3.97 4.18 -11.03
CA LYS A 108 -4.32 5.32 -11.87
C LYS A 108 -5.63 4.98 -12.59
N ALA A 109 -6.59 5.88 -12.51
CA ALA A 109 -7.81 5.86 -13.31
C ALA A 109 -7.57 6.64 -14.60
#